data_AF-G1SCV4-F1
#
_entry.id   AF-G1SCV4-F1
#
_cell.length_a   1.000
_cell.length_b   1.000
_cell.length_c   1.000
_cell.angle_alpha   90.00
_cell.angle_beta   90.00
_cell.angle_gamma   90.00
#
_symmetry.space_group_name_H-M   'P 1'
#
loop_
_entity.id
_entity.type
_entity.pdbx_description
1 polymer ?
#
loop_
_entity_poly.entity_id
_entity_poly.type
_entity_poly.pdbx_seq_one_letter_code
_entity_poly.pdbx_strand_id
1 'polypeptide(L)'
;MQIHIQQIGPGMVQQIQTVCIECKGQGERINPKDRCESCSGARVTREKKIIEVHVERGMKDGQKILFHGEGDQEPELEPGDVIIVLDQKDHSVFQRRGHDLIMKMKIQLSEALCGFKKTIKTLDDRTLVITSKSGEVVKHGDLKCVRNEGMPVYKAPLEKGALIIQFLVSAPAPRTHDPATPRPHVPTSPRPCGPAASAWARGLHAVTPCARSPPAAGLHAVTPCARSPRRWSFLSGTGFP
;
A
#
# COMPACT_ATOMS: atom_id res chain seq x y z
N MET A 1 57.80 8.69 5.16
CA MET A 1 57.86 9.49 6.40
C MET A 1 58.97 10.52 6.26
N GLN A 2 58.77 11.75 6.71
CA GLN A 2 59.80 12.79 6.80
C GLN A 2 60.08 13.05 8.28
N ILE A 3 61.36 13.00 8.68
CA ILE A 3 61.77 13.27 10.06
C ILE A 3 62.21 14.72 10.13
N HIS A 4 61.53 15.54 10.93
CA HIS A 4 61.95 16.89 11.27
C HIS A 4 62.48 16.92 12.70
N ILE A 5 63.67 17.47 12.89
CA ILE A 5 64.31 17.55 14.21
C ILE A 5 64.04 18.93 14.78
N GLN A 6 63.30 18.99 15.89
CA GLN A 6 63.01 20.23 16.62
C GLN A 6 63.78 20.23 17.94
N GLN A 7 64.53 21.31 18.22
CA GLN A 7 65.17 21.48 19.53
C GLN A 7 64.13 22.00 20.53
N ILE A 8 63.82 21.22 21.57
CA ILE A 8 62.91 21.65 22.64
C ILE A 8 63.69 22.43 23.73
N GLY A 9 64.99 22.18 23.85
CA GLY A 9 65.87 22.88 24.79
C GLY A 9 67.34 22.51 24.63
N PRO A 10 68.24 23.12 25.42
CA PRO A 10 69.68 22.87 25.34
C PRO A 10 70.00 21.38 25.59
N GLY A 11 70.54 20.70 24.58
CA GLY A 11 70.88 19.27 24.66
C GLY A 11 69.72 18.28 24.48
N MET A 12 68.49 18.76 24.24
CA MET A 12 67.31 17.91 24.00
C MET A 12 66.71 18.16 22.61
N VAL A 13 66.80 17.14 21.75
CA VAL A 13 66.21 17.16 20.40
C VAL A 13 65.05 16.18 20.31
N GLN A 14 63.94 16.64 19.75
CA GLN A 14 62.78 15.80 19.44
C GLN A 14 62.76 15.51 17.94
N GLN A 15 62.66 14.24 17.59
CA GLN A 15 62.37 13.82 16.22
C GLN A 15 60.86 13.75 16.05
N ILE A 16 60.31 14.66 15.25
CA ILE A 16 58.91 14.65 14.86
C ILE A 16 58.83 13.95 13.50
N GLN A 17 58.07 12.86 13.44
CA GLN A 17 57.82 12.15 12.20
C GLN A 17 56.51 12.66 11.59
N THR A 18 56.60 13.27 10.41
CA THR A 18 55.45 13.79 9.66
C THR A 18 55.30 13.02 8.36
N VAL A 19 54.08 12.92 7.84
CA VAL A 19 53.85 12.41 6.48
C VAL A 19 54.57 13.31 5.48
N CYS A 20 55.34 12.71 4.56
CA CYS A 20 56.03 13.49 3.53
C CYS A 20 54.99 14.11 2.59
N ILE A 21 55.12 15.41 2.32
CA ILE A 21 54.15 16.19 1.54
C ILE A 21 54.10 15.71 0.08
N GLU A 22 55.24 15.24 -0.46
CA GLU A 22 55.35 14.82 -1.85
C GLU A 22 54.78 13.42 -2.11
N CYS A 23 55.02 12.45 -1.21
CA CYS A 23 54.52 11.08 -1.38
C CYS A 23 53.24 10.79 -0.57
N LYS A 24 52.81 11.71 0.31
CA LYS A 24 51.61 11.59 1.17
C LYS A 24 51.50 10.26 1.92
N GLY A 25 52.64 9.61 2.19
CA GLY A 25 52.66 8.31 2.86
C GLY A 25 52.58 7.08 1.94
N GLN A 26 52.42 7.24 0.62
CA GLN A 26 52.35 6.13 -0.35
C GLN A 26 53.72 5.51 -0.69
N GLY A 27 54.84 6.07 -0.22
CA GLY A 27 56.18 5.52 -0.43
C GLY A 27 56.77 5.71 -1.84
N GLU A 28 55.94 6.02 -2.83
CA GLU A 28 56.34 6.25 -4.21
C GLU A 28 56.18 7.72 -4.61
N ARG A 29 57.10 8.24 -5.43
CA ARG A 29 57.05 9.61 -5.97
C ARG A 29 56.88 9.55 -7.48
N ILE A 30 55.71 10.00 -7.95
CA ILE A 30 55.38 10.08 -9.38
C ILE A 30 55.69 11.50 -9.88
N ASN A 31 56.43 11.61 -10.99
CA ASN A 31 56.71 12.88 -11.64
C ASN A 31 55.41 13.57 -12.08
N PRO A 32 55.28 14.90 -11.94
CA PRO A 32 54.04 15.61 -12.26
C PRO A 32 53.55 15.41 -13.71
N LYS A 33 54.48 15.22 -14.66
CA LYS A 33 54.18 15.00 -16.07
C LYS A 33 53.58 13.62 -16.36
N ASP A 34 53.88 12.65 -15.52
CA ASP A 34 53.49 11.24 -15.70
C ASP A 34 52.24 10.88 -14.86
N ARG A 35 51.60 11.88 -14.23
CA ARG A 35 50.38 11.68 -13.44
C ARG A 35 49.19 11.53 -14.38
N CYS A 36 48.32 10.56 -14.07
CA CYS A 36 47.00 10.46 -14.69
C CYS A 36 46.24 11.78 -14.56
N GLU A 37 45.64 12.26 -15.65
CA GLU A 37 44.81 13.47 -15.61
C GLU A 37 43.52 13.25 -14.81
N SER A 38 42.95 12.05 -14.87
CA SER A 38 41.71 11.66 -14.19
C SER A 38 41.87 11.50 -12.67
N CYS A 39 42.92 10.81 -12.24
CA CYS A 39 43.15 10.49 -10.83
C CYS A 39 44.21 11.36 -10.13
N SER A 40 44.98 12.18 -10.86
CA SER A 40 46.06 13.03 -10.33
C SER A 40 47.07 12.29 -9.41
N GLY A 41 47.26 10.99 -9.61
CA GLY A 41 48.11 10.12 -8.79
C GLY A 41 47.43 9.49 -7.57
N ALA A 42 46.12 9.72 -7.36
CA ALA A 42 45.36 9.16 -6.24
C ALA A 42 44.93 7.70 -6.46
N ARG A 43 45.11 7.13 -7.66
CA ARG A 43 44.72 5.76 -8.06
C ARG A 43 43.22 5.44 -7.99
N VAL A 44 42.39 6.35 -7.48
CA VAL A 44 40.92 6.23 -7.38
C VAL A 44 40.22 7.36 -8.14
N THR A 45 39.06 7.06 -8.72
CA THR A 45 38.20 8.03 -9.41
C THR A 45 36.76 7.86 -8.93
N ARG A 46 35.99 8.94 -8.81
CA ARG A 46 34.58 8.88 -8.43
C ARG A 46 33.72 8.57 -9.64
N GLU A 47 33.04 7.43 -9.61
CA GLU A 47 32.09 7.01 -10.64
C GLU A 47 30.67 6.95 -10.08
N LYS A 48 29.67 7.24 -10.92
CA LYS A 48 28.26 7.08 -10.57
C LYS A 48 27.72 5.87 -11.32
N LYS A 49 27.41 4.80 -10.58
CA LYS A 49 26.80 3.58 -11.12
C LYS A 49 25.33 3.50 -10.74
N ILE A 50 24.49 3.07 -11.68
CA ILE A 50 23.06 2.81 -11.44
C ILE A 50 22.91 1.30 -11.22
N ILE A 51 22.38 0.92 -10.05
CA ILE A 51 22.12 -0.47 -9.70
C ILE A 51 20.61 -0.71 -9.81
N GLU A 52 20.21 -1.63 -10.68
CA GLU A 52 18.82 -2.05 -10.83
C GLU A 52 18.49 -3.13 -9.80
N VAL A 53 17.50 -2.84 -8.94
CA VAL A 53 17.10 -3.74 -7.86
C VAL A 53 15.77 -4.37 -8.22
N HIS A 54 15.75 -5.69 -8.41
CA HIS A 54 14.52 -6.43 -8.64
C HIS A 54 13.87 -6.81 -7.30
N VAL A 55 12.71 -6.20 -7.01
CA VAL A 55 11.92 -6.53 -5.81
C VAL A 55 10.87 -7.57 -6.18
N GLU A 56 11.08 -8.79 -5.70
CA GLU A 56 10.15 -9.90 -5.93
C GLU A 56 8.89 -9.79 -5.07
N ARG A 57 7.81 -10.41 -5.54
CA ARG A 57 6.54 -10.50 -4.81
C ARG A 57 6.74 -11.31 -3.53
N GLY A 58 6.22 -10.80 -2.42
CA GLY A 58 6.24 -11.49 -1.14
C GLY A 58 7.49 -11.25 -0.29
N MET A 59 8.44 -10.44 -0.78
CA MET A 59 9.58 -9.99 0.04
C MET A 59 9.09 -9.29 1.32
N LYS A 60 9.80 -9.53 2.41
CA LYS A 60 9.44 -9.04 3.74
C LYS A 60 10.09 -7.68 4.02
N ASP A 61 9.49 -6.96 4.95
CA ASP A 61 10.12 -5.78 5.54
C ASP A 61 11.46 -6.16 6.20
N GLY A 62 12.47 -5.30 6.02
CA GLY A 62 13.83 -5.54 6.51
C GLY A 62 14.62 -6.61 5.74
N GLN A 63 14.08 -7.18 4.66
CA GLN A 63 14.81 -8.16 3.86
C GLN A 63 15.99 -7.50 3.15
N LYS A 64 17.15 -8.16 3.22
CA LYS A 64 18.42 -7.67 2.66
C LYS A 64 18.64 -8.25 1.27
N ILE A 65 18.96 -7.37 0.32
CA ILE A 65 19.43 -7.73 -1.02
C ILE A 65 20.91 -7.38 -1.08
N LEU A 66 21.76 -8.39 -1.34
CA LEU A 66 23.21 -8.26 -1.35
C LEU A 66 23.71 -8.11 -2.78
N PHE A 67 24.50 -7.08 -3.02
CA PHE A 67 25.24 -6.88 -4.26
C PHE A 67 26.73 -6.96 -3.96
N HIS A 68 27.36 -8.03 -4.44
CA HIS A 68 28.76 -8.32 -4.15
C HIS A 68 29.70 -7.45 -4.99
N GLY A 69 30.70 -6.85 -4.36
CA GLY A 69 31.75 -6.07 -5.06
C GLY A 69 31.27 -4.73 -5.67
N GLU A 70 30.07 -4.29 -5.32
CA GLU A 70 29.46 -3.03 -5.77
C GLU A 70 29.74 -1.86 -4.81
N GLY A 71 30.52 -2.08 -3.75
CA GLY A 71 30.90 -1.06 -2.77
C GLY A 71 32.11 -0.22 -3.20
N ASP A 72 32.61 0.57 -2.27
CA ASP A 72 33.79 1.40 -2.49
C ASP A 72 35.02 0.54 -2.80
N GLN A 73 35.79 0.97 -3.80
CA GLN A 73 37.01 0.30 -4.23
C GLN A 73 38.22 1.13 -3.81
N GLU A 74 39.17 0.49 -3.14
CA GLU A 74 40.45 1.08 -2.78
C GLU A 74 41.58 0.24 -3.39
N PRO A 75 42.69 0.85 -3.84
CA PRO A 75 43.83 0.09 -4.34
C PRO A 75 44.30 -0.91 -3.29
N GLU A 76 44.69 -2.12 -3.72
CA GLU A 76 45.21 -3.20 -2.86
C GLU A 76 44.18 -3.89 -1.95
N LEU A 77 42.92 -3.44 -1.95
CA LEU A 77 41.82 -4.00 -1.17
C LEU A 77 40.73 -4.58 -2.08
N GLU A 78 40.05 -5.62 -1.60
CA GLU A 78 38.87 -6.15 -2.28
C GLU A 78 37.69 -5.17 -2.13
N PRO A 79 36.87 -5.01 -3.17
CA PRO A 79 35.72 -4.10 -3.13
C PRO A 79 34.69 -4.57 -2.11
N GLY A 80 34.07 -3.61 -1.42
CA GLY A 80 33.00 -3.90 -0.46
C GLY A 80 31.69 -4.35 -1.12
N ASP A 81 30.72 -4.70 -0.28
CA ASP A 81 29.37 -5.09 -0.71
C ASP A 81 28.35 -3.98 -0.45
N VAL A 82 27.36 -3.86 -1.33
CA VAL A 82 26.21 -2.99 -1.12
C VAL A 82 25.03 -3.81 -0.61
N ILE A 83 24.55 -3.47 0.58
CA ILE A 83 23.41 -4.14 1.22
C ILE A 83 22.20 -3.22 1.15
N ILE A 84 21.20 -3.59 0.36
CA ILE A 84 19.95 -2.84 0.26
C ILE A 84 18.93 -3.49 1.19
N VAL A 85 18.41 -2.71 2.14
CA VAL A 85 17.37 -3.14 3.07
C VAL A 85 16.03 -2.63 2.55
N LEU A 86 15.09 -3.54 2.37
CA LEU A 86 13.73 -3.18 1.98
C LEU A 86 12.99 -2.57 3.17
N ASP A 87 12.41 -1.39 2.95
CA ASP A 87 11.55 -0.70 3.92
C ASP A 87 10.11 -0.72 3.42
N GLN A 88 9.21 -1.28 4.22
CA GLN A 88 7.80 -1.40 3.87
C GLN A 88 7.04 -0.11 4.21
N LYS A 89 6.56 0.56 3.18
CA LYS A 89 5.66 1.70 3.37
C LYS A 89 4.33 1.28 3.99
N ASP A 90 3.92 1.99 5.04
CA ASP A 90 2.63 1.79 5.68
C ASP A 90 1.46 2.14 4.76
N HIS A 91 0.43 1.29 4.78
CA HIS A 91 -0.82 1.50 4.06
C HIS A 91 -1.94 1.94 5.03
N SER A 92 -2.82 2.83 4.58
CA SER A 92 -3.87 3.40 5.43
C SER A 92 -4.95 2.40 5.86
N VAL A 93 -5.22 1.40 5.02
CA VAL A 93 -6.30 0.40 5.22
C VAL A 93 -5.77 -0.95 5.68
N PHE A 94 -4.57 -1.33 5.23
CA PHE A 94 -4.05 -2.69 5.35
C PHE A 94 -2.79 -2.65 6.18
N GLN A 95 -2.72 -3.52 7.19
CA GLN A 95 -1.53 -3.72 8.01
C GLN A 95 -1.02 -5.12 7.77
N ARG A 96 0.21 -5.26 7.29
CA ARG A 96 0.82 -6.55 7.06
C ARG A 96 1.27 -7.18 8.39
N ARG A 97 0.96 -8.45 8.59
CA ARG A 97 1.57 -9.28 9.64
C ARG A 97 2.08 -10.57 9.03
N GLY A 98 3.39 -10.60 8.74
CA GLY A 98 4.02 -11.73 8.06
C GLY A 98 3.47 -11.91 6.65
N HIS A 99 2.74 -13.01 6.44
CA HIS A 99 2.09 -13.34 5.16
C HIS A 99 0.61 -12.90 5.13
N ASP A 100 0.05 -12.56 6.29
CA ASP A 100 -1.35 -12.19 6.41
C ASP A 100 -1.53 -10.67 6.36
N LEU A 101 -2.71 -10.24 5.91
CA LEU A 101 -3.13 -8.85 5.89
C LEU A 101 -4.21 -8.63 6.93
N ILE A 102 -4.06 -7.61 7.76
CA ILE A 102 -5.06 -7.21 8.74
C ILE A 102 -5.72 -5.93 8.24
N MET A 103 -7.04 -5.91 8.21
CA MET A 103 -7.82 -4.71 7.91
C MET A 103 -8.89 -4.47 8.96
N LYS A 104 -9.15 -3.20 9.28
CA LYS A 104 -10.22 -2.81 10.18
C LYS A 104 -11.42 -2.33 9.37
N MET A 105 -12.53 -3.05 9.45
CA MET A 105 -13.76 -2.69 8.74
C MET A 105 -14.82 -2.19 9.72
N LYS A 106 -15.32 -0.97 9.47
CA LYS A 106 -16.41 -0.39 10.26
C LYS A 106 -17.76 -0.89 9.74
N ILE A 107 -18.59 -1.41 10.65
CA ILE A 107 -19.95 -1.87 10.36
C ILE A 107 -20.95 -1.19 11.29
N GLN A 108 -22.16 -0.96 10.81
CA GLN A 108 -23.25 -0.44 11.64
C GLN A 108 -23.82 -1.55 12.53
N LEU A 109 -24.45 -1.18 13.64
CA LEU A 109 -25.11 -2.15 14.53
C LEU A 109 -26.21 -2.95 13.81
N SER A 110 -26.98 -2.31 12.93
CA SER A 110 -27.99 -2.99 12.10
C SER A 110 -27.38 -4.06 11.19
N GLU A 111 -26.25 -3.74 10.55
CA GLU A 111 -25.49 -4.66 9.69
C GLU A 111 -24.90 -5.83 10.50
N ALA A 112 -24.42 -5.57 11.72
CA ALA A 112 -23.86 -6.57 12.60
C ALA A 112 -24.89 -7.61 13.09
N LEU A 113 -26.16 -7.20 13.24
CA LEU A 113 -27.26 -8.05 13.71
C LEU A 113 -27.99 -8.78 12.57
N CYS A 114 -28.29 -8.08 11.47
CA CYS A 114 -29.09 -8.61 10.36
C CYS A 114 -28.25 -9.35 9.29
N GLY A 115 -26.93 -9.33 9.43
CA GLY A 115 -25.99 -9.73 8.39
C GLY A 115 -25.76 -8.62 7.37
N PHE A 116 -24.67 -8.70 6.63
CA PHE A 116 -24.28 -7.68 5.66
C PHE A 116 -23.58 -8.28 4.44
N LYS A 117 -23.58 -7.50 3.35
CA LYS A 117 -22.80 -7.75 2.15
C LYS A 117 -22.03 -6.48 1.83
N LYS A 118 -20.73 -6.45 2.11
CA LYS A 118 -19.85 -5.30 1.83
C LYS A 118 -18.80 -5.66 0.80
N THR A 119 -18.48 -4.70 -0.06
CA THR A 119 -17.40 -4.83 -1.03
C THR A 119 -16.13 -4.18 -0.49
N ILE A 120 -15.02 -4.88 -0.64
CA ILE A 120 -13.69 -4.45 -0.23
C ILE A 120 -12.80 -4.42 -1.47
N LYS A 121 -12.02 -3.36 -1.64
CA LYS A 121 -10.99 -3.28 -2.69
C LYS A 121 -9.70 -3.90 -2.16
N THR A 122 -9.18 -4.88 -2.89
CA THR A 122 -7.89 -5.51 -2.62
C THR A 122 -6.73 -4.66 -3.11
N LEU A 123 -5.49 -5.05 -2.77
CA LEU A 123 -4.28 -4.44 -3.31
C LEU A 123 -4.09 -4.72 -4.82
N ASP A 124 -4.76 -5.75 -5.35
CA ASP A 124 -4.77 -6.11 -6.78
C ASP A 124 -5.86 -5.32 -7.56
N ASP A 125 -6.46 -4.28 -6.96
CA ASP A 125 -7.60 -3.50 -7.48
C ASP A 125 -8.89 -4.32 -7.74
N ARG A 126 -8.93 -5.57 -7.31
CA ARG A 126 -10.12 -6.43 -7.41
C ARG A 126 -11.10 -6.13 -6.30
N THR A 127 -12.38 -6.31 -6.59
CA THR A 127 -13.46 -6.17 -5.60
C THR A 127 -13.81 -7.53 -5.01
N LEU A 128 -13.61 -7.68 -3.70
CA LEU A 128 -14.03 -8.84 -2.93
C LEU A 128 -15.34 -8.53 -2.21
N VAL A 129 -16.27 -9.48 -2.27
CA VAL A 129 -17.56 -9.36 -1.59
C VAL A 129 -17.50 -10.18 -0.30
N ILE A 130 -17.57 -9.50 0.85
CA ILE A 130 -17.64 -10.14 2.16
C ILE A 130 -19.10 -10.20 2.59
N THR A 131 -19.60 -11.43 2.74
CA THR A 131 -20.98 -11.71 3.15
C THR A 131 -21.02 -12.33 4.55
N SER A 132 -21.85 -11.80 5.44
CA SER A 132 -22.25 -12.46 6.68
C SER A 132 -23.65 -13.05 6.53
N LYS A 133 -23.89 -14.24 7.07
CA LYS A 133 -25.22 -14.87 7.00
C LYS A 133 -26.19 -14.11 7.92
N SER A 134 -27.43 -13.95 7.48
CA SER A 134 -28.48 -13.38 8.34
C SER A 134 -28.74 -14.32 9.52
N GLY A 135 -28.64 -13.80 10.74
CA GLY A 135 -28.69 -14.58 11.99
C GLY A 135 -27.33 -14.84 12.64
N GLU A 136 -26.22 -14.63 11.93
CA GLU A 136 -24.88 -14.64 12.52
C GLU A 136 -24.56 -13.25 13.08
N VAL A 137 -24.59 -13.13 14.42
CA VAL A 137 -24.31 -11.87 15.12
C VAL A 137 -22.80 -11.64 15.18
N VAL A 138 -22.33 -10.57 14.56
CA VAL A 138 -20.93 -10.14 14.60
C VAL A 138 -20.74 -9.19 15.79
N LYS A 139 -19.87 -9.57 16.73
CA LYS A 139 -19.50 -8.73 17.87
C LYS A 139 -18.43 -7.71 17.48
N HIS A 140 -18.30 -6.68 18.30
CA HIS A 140 -17.20 -5.72 18.15
C HIS A 140 -15.86 -6.42 18.42
N GLY A 141 -14.91 -6.27 17.51
CA GLY A 141 -13.59 -6.89 17.60
C GLY A 141 -13.51 -8.31 17.02
N ASP A 142 -14.63 -8.87 16.55
CA ASP A 142 -14.62 -10.18 15.90
C ASP A 142 -13.73 -10.18 14.65
N LEU A 143 -13.11 -11.34 14.40
CA LEU A 143 -12.18 -11.55 13.31
C LEU A 143 -12.79 -12.50 12.28
N LYS A 144 -12.78 -12.10 11.02
CA LYS A 144 -13.12 -12.97 9.89
C LYS A 144 -11.89 -13.21 9.03
N CYS A 145 -11.59 -14.49 8.80
CA CYS A 145 -10.47 -14.91 7.97
C CYS A 145 -10.96 -15.28 6.57
N VAL A 146 -10.39 -14.63 5.55
CA VAL A 146 -10.58 -14.96 4.14
C VAL A 146 -9.27 -15.55 3.63
N ARG A 147 -9.29 -16.83 3.27
CA ARG A 147 -8.10 -17.55 2.79
C ARG A 147 -7.72 -17.07 1.38
N ASN A 148 -6.43 -17.14 1.06
CA ASN A 148 -5.84 -16.82 -0.25
C ASN A 148 -5.94 -15.34 -0.70
N GLU A 149 -6.32 -14.43 0.18
CA GLU A 149 -6.44 -12.99 -0.10
C GLU A 149 -5.41 -12.14 0.67
N GLY A 150 -4.38 -12.78 1.23
CA GLY A 150 -3.26 -12.12 1.90
C GLY A 150 -2.08 -11.80 0.98
N MET A 151 -0.89 -11.62 1.58
CA MET A 151 0.34 -11.37 0.82
C MET A 151 0.87 -12.68 0.21
N PRO A 152 1.51 -12.63 -0.98
CA PRO A 152 2.19 -13.79 -1.55
C PRO A 152 3.38 -14.21 -0.69
N VAL A 153 3.69 -15.51 -0.70
CA VAL A 153 4.85 -16.07 -0.02
C VAL A 153 6.09 -15.90 -0.89
N TYR A 154 7.21 -15.45 -0.31
CA TYR A 154 8.48 -15.30 -1.01
C TYR A 154 8.93 -16.67 -1.59
N LYS A 155 9.35 -16.70 -2.86
CA LYS A 155 9.67 -17.90 -3.67
C LYS A 155 8.47 -18.80 -4.06
N ALA A 156 7.29 -18.59 -3.50
CA ALA A 156 6.09 -19.36 -3.82
C ALA A 156 4.94 -18.42 -4.26
N PRO A 157 4.96 -17.91 -5.50
CA PRO A 157 4.02 -16.87 -5.95
C PRO A 157 2.56 -17.34 -6.05
N LEU A 158 2.32 -18.65 -6.13
CA LEU A 158 0.97 -19.22 -6.18
C LEU A 158 0.32 -19.25 -4.79
N GLU A 159 1.13 -19.32 -3.73
CA GLU A 159 0.66 -19.35 -2.36
C GLU A 159 0.48 -17.93 -1.81
N LYS A 160 -0.72 -17.66 -1.31
CA LYS A 160 -1.07 -16.40 -0.66
C LYS A 160 -1.48 -16.67 0.78
N GLY A 161 -1.16 -15.73 1.68
CA GLY A 161 -1.65 -15.74 3.04
C GLY A 161 -3.15 -15.45 3.13
N ALA A 162 -3.61 -15.12 4.33
CA ALA A 162 -5.01 -14.80 4.60
C ALA A 162 -5.23 -13.29 4.80
N LEU A 163 -6.44 -12.84 4.47
CA LEU A 163 -6.96 -11.53 4.86
C LEU A 163 -7.79 -11.68 6.14
N ILE A 164 -7.33 -11.05 7.21
CA ILE A 164 -7.96 -11.00 8.52
C ILE A 164 -8.69 -9.67 8.64
N ILE A 165 -10.02 -9.74 8.69
CA ILE A 165 -10.89 -8.57 8.82
C ILE A 165 -11.31 -8.45 10.27
N GLN A 166 -10.92 -7.36 10.92
CA GLN A 166 -11.39 -7.00 12.26
C GLN A 166 -12.61 -6.08 12.13
N PHE A 167 -13.74 -6.49 12.70
CA PHE A 167 -14.97 -5.70 12.65
C PHE A 167 -15.02 -4.69 13.79
N LEU A 168 -15.24 -3.43 13.44
CA LEU A 168 -15.51 -2.35 14.38
C LEU A 168 -16.97 -1.96 14.26
N VAL A 169 -17.79 -2.41 15.21
CA VAL A 169 -19.20 -2.04 15.28
C VAL A 169 -19.32 -0.60 15.78
N SER A 170 -19.92 0.27 14.96
CA SER A 170 -20.29 1.63 15.35
C SER A 170 -21.74 1.62 15.85
N ALA A 171 -21.92 1.92 17.13
CA ALA A 171 -23.23 2.20 17.68
C ALA A 171 -23.73 3.57 17.17
N PRO A 172 -25.03 3.73 16.91
CA PRO A 172 -25.60 5.05 16.65
C PRO A 172 -25.47 5.94 17.89
N ALA A 173 -25.40 7.25 17.69
CA ALA A 173 -25.38 8.21 18.80
C ALA A 173 -26.64 8.02 19.67
N PRO A 174 -26.51 8.19 21.00
CA PRO A 174 -27.67 8.19 21.88
C PRO A 174 -28.62 9.30 21.42
N ARG A 175 -29.87 8.92 21.14
CA ARG A 175 -30.90 9.91 20.82
C ARG A 175 -31.30 10.58 22.12
N THR A 176 -30.89 11.84 22.32
CA THR A 176 -31.58 12.73 23.26
C THR A 176 -33.01 12.86 22.76
N HIS A 177 -33.96 12.39 23.57
CA HIS A 177 -35.38 12.53 23.26
C HIS A 177 -35.76 14.00 23.39
N ASP A 178 -35.70 14.76 22.29
CA ASP A 178 -36.38 16.04 22.23
C ASP A 178 -37.90 15.79 22.25
N PRO A 179 -38.64 16.32 23.23
CA PRO A 179 -40.08 16.09 23.36
C PRO A 179 -40.89 16.63 22.17
N ALA A 180 -40.28 17.43 21.28
CA ALA A 180 -40.92 18.08 20.14
C ALA A 180 -40.89 17.26 18.83
N THR A 181 -40.15 16.14 18.75
CA THR A 181 -40.10 15.34 17.51
C THR A 181 -41.08 14.16 17.58
N PRO A 182 -42.11 14.09 16.72
CA PRO A 182 -43.00 12.94 16.64
C PRO A 182 -42.18 11.68 16.34
N ARG A 183 -42.35 10.64 17.15
CA ARG A 183 -41.65 9.36 16.93
C ARG A 183 -42.12 8.81 15.57
N PRO A 184 -41.21 8.43 14.65
CA PRO A 184 -41.62 7.66 13.49
C PRO A 184 -42.23 6.36 14.00
N HIS A 185 -43.50 6.16 13.68
CA HIS A 185 -44.23 4.94 14.00
C HIS A 185 -43.48 3.81 13.31
N VAL A 186 -42.89 2.91 14.09
CA VAL A 186 -42.31 1.68 13.55
C VAL A 186 -43.46 0.92 12.91
N PRO A 187 -43.50 0.71 11.59
CA PRO A 187 -44.57 -0.07 10.99
C PRO A 187 -44.49 -1.47 11.59
N THR A 188 -45.46 -1.80 12.45
CA THR A 188 -45.65 -3.16 12.92
C THR A 188 -45.85 -4.03 11.69
N SER A 189 -44.95 -4.99 11.48
CA SER A 189 -45.00 -5.94 10.37
C SER A 189 -46.44 -6.50 10.25
N PRO A 190 -47.04 -6.51 9.05
CA PRO A 190 -48.37 -7.09 8.89
C PRO A 190 -48.32 -8.54 9.33
N ARG A 191 -49.26 -8.93 10.21
CA ARG A 191 -49.42 -10.33 10.62
C ARG A 191 -49.64 -11.17 9.36
N PRO A 192 -48.96 -12.31 9.18
CA PRO A 192 -49.26 -13.18 8.05
C PRO A 192 -50.72 -13.64 8.17
N CYS A 193 -51.55 -13.30 7.19
CA CYS A 193 -52.87 -13.88 7.03
C CYS A 193 -52.69 -15.39 6.83
N GLY A 194 -53.20 -16.20 7.76
CA GLY A 194 -53.23 -17.65 7.62
C GLY A 194 -54.00 -18.08 6.36
N PRO A 195 -53.73 -19.27 5.81
CA PRO A 195 -54.36 -19.74 4.59
C PRO A 195 -55.87 -19.97 4.83
N ALA A 196 -56.70 -19.28 4.07
CA ALA A 196 -58.11 -19.63 3.93
C ALA A 196 -58.21 -20.99 3.24
N ALA A 197 -58.82 -21.95 3.93
CA ALA A 197 -59.05 -23.29 3.43
C ALA A 197 -59.95 -23.30 2.19
N SER A 198 -59.49 -24.04 1.18
CA SER A 198 -60.25 -24.84 0.20
C SER A 198 -61.59 -24.31 -0.37
N ALA A 199 -61.62 -24.11 -1.69
CA ALA A 199 -62.75 -24.52 -2.51
C ALA A 199 -62.26 -24.87 -3.92
N TRP A 200 -62.48 -26.13 -4.31
CA TRP A 200 -62.25 -26.64 -5.65
C TRP A 200 -63.37 -26.16 -6.58
N ALA A 201 -63.04 -25.66 -7.77
CA ALA A 201 -63.95 -25.71 -8.91
C ALA A 201 -63.17 -25.73 -10.23
N ARG A 202 -63.56 -26.66 -11.09
CA ARG A 202 -63.00 -27.04 -12.38
C ARG A 202 -63.56 -26.18 -13.52
N GLY A 203 -62.85 -26.17 -14.64
CA GLY A 203 -63.38 -25.87 -15.99
C GLY A 203 -62.96 -24.48 -16.51
N LEU A 204 -62.02 -24.37 -17.46
CA LEU A 204 -62.08 -24.66 -18.91
C LEU A 204 -62.49 -23.43 -19.76
N HIS A 205 -61.57 -23.08 -20.68
CA HIS A 205 -61.70 -22.35 -21.95
C HIS A 205 -61.98 -20.83 -21.97
N ALA A 206 -61.03 -20.06 -22.51
CA ALA A 206 -61.06 -19.47 -23.87
C ALA A 206 -60.20 -18.18 -23.95
N VAL A 207 -59.04 -18.20 -24.62
CA VAL A 207 -58.69 -17.65 -25.97
C VAL A 207 -58.79 -16.11 -26.18
N THR A 208 -57.61 -15.51 -26.49
CA THR A 208 -57.32 -14.36 -27.42
C THR A 208 -57.59 -12.88 -26.99
N PRO A 209 -57.01 -11.85 -27.69
CA PRO A 209 -55.58 -11.50 -27.70
C PRO A 209 -55.31 -9.97 -27.58
N CYS A 210 -54.02 -9.62 -27.45
CA CYS A 210 -53.29 -8.46 -27.99
C CYS A 210 -54.06 -7.18 -28.44
N ALA A 211 -53.75 -6.00 -27.87
CA ALA A 211 -53.71 -4.75 -28.63
C ALA A 211 -52.96 -3.58 -27.94
N ARG A 212 -51.90 -3.12 -28.63
CA ARG A 212 -51.60 -1.72 -28.99
C ARG A 212 -51.24 -0.68 -27.90
N SER A 213 -49.96 -0.30 -27.89
CA SER A 213 -49.49 1.10 -27.86
C SER A 213 -50.00 1.88 -29.09
N PRO A 214 -50.16 3.24 -29.09
CA PRO A 214 -49.04 4.19 -29.34
C PRO A 214 -49.29 5.61 -28.71
N PRO A 215 -48.79 6.77 -29.23
CA PRO A 215 -47.59 7.46 -28.72
C PRO A 215 -47.72 9.00 -28.50
N ALA A 216 -46.59 9.62 -28.12
CA ALA A 216 -46.03 10.91 -28.61
C ALA A 216 -46.21 12.24 -27.86
N ALA A 217 -45.09 12.98 -27.90
CA ALA A 217 -44.86 14.44 -27.85
C ALA A 217 -45.04 15.17 -26.50
N GLY A 218 -44.21 16.13 -26.08
CA GLY A 218 -43.06 16.80 -26.68
C GLY A 218 -42.84 18.17 -25.99
N LEU A 219 -41.63 18.71 -26.14
CA LEU A 219 -41.22 20.13 -26.02
C LEU A 219 -40.61 20.66 -24.69
N HIS A 220 -39.26 20.71 -24.72
CA HIS A 220 -38.35 21.85 -24.49
C HIS A 220 -38.66 22.96 -23.47
N ALA A 221 -37.68 23.25 -22.59
CA ALA A 221 -36.95 24.55 -22.56
C ALA A 221 -35.80 24.56 -21.52
N VAL A 222 -34.56 24.74 -21.97
CA VAL A 222 -33.64 25.89 -21.71
C VAL A 222 -32.86 25.88 -20.38
N THR A 223 -31.57 25.58 -20.51
CA THR A 223 -30.46 25.95 -19.60
C THR A 223 -30.20 27.47 -19.60
N PRO A 224 -29.62 28.00 -18.50
CA PRO A 224 -28.25 28.50 -18.67
C PRO A 224 -27.28 28.18 -17.53
N CYS A 225 -26.02 28.25 -17.93
CA CYS A 225 -24.77 27.96 -17.24
C CYS A 225 -24.32 29.10 -16.32
N ALA A 226 -23.72 28.79 -15.16
CA ALA A 226 -22.90 29.74 -14.41
C ALA A 226 -21.73 29.07 -13.66
N ARG A 227 -20.53 29.26 -14.24
CA ARG A 227 -19.19 29.53 -13.67
C ARG A 227 -18.66 28.78 -12.42
N SER A 228 -17.47 28.22 -12.66
CA SER A 228 -16.41 27.62 -11.83
C SER A 228 -15.94 28.42 -10.58
N PRO A 229 -15.08 27.85 -9.70
CA PRO A 229 -13.62 27.84 -9.98
C PRO A 229 -12.83 26.59 -9.54
N ARG A 230 -11.93 26.17 -10.45
CA ARG A 230 -10.52 25.76 -10.29
C ARG A 230 -10.12 24.90 -9.07
N ARG A 231 -9.75 23.64 -9.34
CA ARG A 231 -8.72 22.94 -8.57
C ARG A 231 -7.77 22.22 -9.52
N TRP A 232 -6.48 22.38 -9.28
CA TRP A 232 -5.38 21.97 -10.13
C TRP A 232 -5.28 20.44 -10.24
N SER A 233 -5.22 19.93 -11.46
CA SER A 233 -4.83 18.55 -11.78
C SER A 233 -3.47 18.58 -12.47
N PHE A 234 -2.49 17.89 -11.87
CA PHE A 234 -1.23 17.58 -12.53
C PHE A 234 -1.48 16.53 -13.60
N LEU A 235 -1.07 16.84 -14.83
CA LEU A 235 -1.10 15.97 -15.99
C LEU A 235 0.00 14.90 -15.85
N SER A 236 -0.40 13.63 -15.77
CA SER A 236 0.45 12.50 -16.13
C SER A 236 0.44 12.36 -17.65
N GLY A 237 1.52 12.77 -18.30
CA GLY A 237 1.76 12.58 -19.72
C GLY A 237 3.04 11.79 -19.97
N THR A 238 3.04 11.11 -21.12
CA THR A 238 4.11 10.32 -21.74
C THR A 238 4.21 8.90 -21.15
N GLY A 239 3.87 7.82 -21.86
CA GLY A 239 4.02 7.59 -23.29
C GLY A 239 5.36 6.89 -23.50
N PHE A 240 5.33 5.57 -23.64
CA PHE A 240 6.49 4.78 -24.06
C PHE A 240 6.07 3.92 -25.26
N PRO A 241 6.99 3.74 -26.23
CA PRO A 241 6.82 2.82 -27.36
C PRO A 241 6.83 1.35 -26.94
#